data_AF-R4WQ39-F1
#
_entry.id   AF-R4WQ39-F1
#
_cell.length_a   1.000
_cell.length_b   1.000
_cell.length_c   1.000
_cell.angle_alpha   90.00
_cell.angle_beta   90.00
_cell.angle_gamma   90.00
#
_symmetry.space_group_name_H-M   'P 1'
#
loop_
_entity.id
_entity.type
_entity.pdbx_description
1 polymer ?
#
loop_
_entity_poly.entity_id
_entity_poly.type
_entity_poly.pdbx_seq_one_letter_code
_entity_poly.pdbx_strand_id
1 'polypeptide(L)'
;MAYYYSGKSNIKLWQYSLSRFKRLVFPVWIFLVFFFLSIFIFEPVGFVDLFTLKTIISTFLLGGFGYVWIIKVFLIIAICSPIFVRFIKYKSGYALTFITLAMLLVSLLVLNVSYEFNNKYLLHFLSDIIFPATVYGAVFMIGYKMLGLTTKEKLFIFFSYLIAFTLCVIFYYYMMGRLSGPQYFKYPPSLFYIAYSLIATFIVMWFFERFLPFKKLPFIIDFVSSNTIWIYLWHIPLVEYFRRYDVPLNFVLKYFIAVFCSVIVTLIQVYLIRKTKNVTLNKLFSG
;
A
#
# COMPACT_ATOMS: atom_id res chain seq x y z
N MET A 1 -17.35 -3.19 -1.62
CA MET A 1 -17.92 -2.22 -2.60
C MET A 1 -16.97 -1.75 -3.70
N ALA A 2 -15.65 -1.60 -3.50
CA ALA A 2 -14.74 -1.07 -4.53
C ALA A 2 -14.56 -1.97 -5.78
N TYR A 3 -14.80 -3.28 -5.64
CA TYR A 3 -14.60 -4.30 -6.69
C TYR A 3 -15.78 -4.38 -7.69
N TYR A 4 -17.01 -4.08 -7.26
CA TYR A 4 -18.18 -4.13 -8.14
C TYR A 4 -18.20 -2.99 -9.17
N TYR A 5 -17.52 -1.87 -8.89
CA TYR A 5 -17.37 -0.77 -9.85
C TYR A 5 -16.20 -0.96 -10.83
N SER A 6 -15.26 -1.88 -10.58
CA SER A 6 -14.17 -2.17 -11.53
C SER A 6 -14.57 -3.11 -12.67
N GLY A 7 -15.75 -3.74 -12.59
CA GLY A 7 -16.29 -4.59 -13.66
C GLY A 7 -16.89 -3.82 -14.85
N LYS A 8 -17.06 -2.49 -14.75
CA LYS A 8 -17.54 -1.68 -15.88
C LYS A 8 -16.36 -1.38 -16.81
N SER A 9 -16.30 -2.07 -17.95
CA SER A 9 -15.21 -1.91 -18.94
C SER A 9 -15.27 -0.62 -19.76
N ASN A 10 -16.33 0.18 -19.62
CA ASN A 10 -16.57 1.42 -20.38
C ASN A 10 -16.57 2.66 -19.45
N ILE A 11 -15.55 2.84 -18.62
CA ILE A 11 -15.39 4.07 -17.83
C ILE A 11 -14.37 4.96 -18.52
N LYS A 12 -14.71 6.24 -18.72
CA LYS A 12 -13.77 7.26 -19.22
C LYS A 12 -12.59 7.38 -18.24
N LEU A 13 -11.37 7.16 -18.73
CA LEU A 13 -10.14 7.13 -17.92
C LEU A 13 -9.99 8.37 -17.02
N TRP A 14 -10.29 9.55 -17.57
CA TRP A 14 -10.27 10.81 -16.83
C TRP A 14 -11.20 10.83 -15.61
N GLN A 15 -12.47 10.45 -15.79
CA GLN A 15 -13.46 10.45 -14.71
C GLN A 15 -13.08 9.45 -13.61
N TYR A 16 -12.55 8.29 -14.01
CA TYR A 16 -12.06 7.28 -13.08
C TYR A 16 -10.85 7.78 -12.27
N SER A 17 -9.82 8.27 -12.95
CA SER A 17 -8.60 8.77 -12.31
C SER A 17 -8.90 9.93 -11.36
N LEU A 18 -9.78 10.85 -11.75
CA LEU A 18 -10.17 11.98 -10.91
C LEU A 18 -10.96 11.54 -9.67
N SER A 19 -11.84 10.54 -9.79
CA SER A 19 -12.52 9.95 -8.64
C SER A 19 -11.53 9.30 -7.66
N ARG A 20 -10.53 8.58 -8.17
CA ARG A 20 -9.49 7.94 -7.34
C ARG A 20 -8.57 8.96 -6.69
N PHE A 21 -8.17 9.99 -7.41
CA PHE A 21 -7.39 11.11 -6.89
C PHE A 21 -8.10 11.77 -5.71
N LYS A 22 -9.38 12.14 -5.87
CA LYS A 22 -10.17 12.75 -4.78
C LYS A 22 -10.26 11.85 -3.55
N ARG A 23 -10.40 10.54 -3.73
CA ARG A 23 -10.51 9.58 -2.61
C ARG A 23 -9.19 9.36 -1.88
N LEU A 24 -8.05 9.40 -2.59
CA LEU A 24 -6.74 9.09 -2.00
C LEU A 24 -6.03 10.35 -1.50
N VAL A 25 -6.01 11.42 -2.29
CA VAL A 25 -5.17 12.60 -2.06
C VAL A 25 -5.85 13.62 -1.17
N PHE A 26 -7.16 13.86 -1.30
CA PHE A 26 -7.84 14.86 -0.46
C PHE A 26 -7.82 14.51 1.04
N PRO A 27 -8.11 13.26 1.48
CA PRO A 27 -7.97 12.92 2.90
C PRO A 27 -6.57 13.17 3.44
N VAL A 28 -5.54 12.88 2.63
CA VAL A 28 -4.14 13.10 2.98
C VAL A 28 -3.85 14.59 3.13
N TRP A 29 -4.26 15.44 2.18
CA TRP A 29 -4.06 16.88 2.28
C TRP A 29 -4.77 17.49 3.47
N ILE A 30 -6.01 17.07 3.75
CA ILE A 30 -6.74 17.49 4.95
C ILE A 30 -5.97 17.11 6.21
N PHE A 31 -5.53 15.85 6.29
CA PHE A 31 -4.72 15.38 7.42
C PHE A 31 -3.41 16.16 7.56
N LEU A 32 -2.70 16.44 6.45
CA LEU A 32 -1.44 17.18 6.47
C LEU A 32 -1.63 18.62 6.97
N VAL A 33 -2.72 19.28 6.58
CA VAL A 33 -3.07 20.61 7.12
C VAL A 33 -3.22 20.53 8.64
N PHE A 34 -3.99 19.57 9.16
CA PHE A 34 -4.13 19.39 10.61
C PHE A 34 -2.82 19.02 11.30
N PHE A 35 -1.99 18.18 10.66
CA PHE A 35 -0.70 17.74 11.20
C PHE A 35 0.29 18.90 11.34
N PHE A 36 0.51 19.67 10.26
CA PHE A 36 1.42 20.82 10.31
C PHE A 36 0.88 21.96 11.19
N LEU A 37 -0.44 22.17 11.21
CA LEU A 37 -1.07 23.13 12.13
C LEU A 37 -0.86 22.72 13.59
N SER A 38 -0.92 21.42 13.90
CA SER A 38 -0.63 20.92 15.26
C SER A 38 0.84 21.15 15.63
N ILE A 39 1.78 20.93 14.71
CA ILE A 39 3.20 21.23 14.94
C ILE A 39 3.40 22.73 15.17
N PHE A 40 2.73 23.59 14.40
CA PHE A 40 2.81 25.04 14.53
C PHE A 40 2.26 25.56 15.87
N ILE A 41 1.15 25.01 16.36
CA ILE A 41 0.51 25.47 17.61
C ILE A 41 1.24 24.95 18.86
N PHE A 42 1.65 23.69 18.87
CA PHE A 42 2.20 23.04 20.06
C PHE A 42 3.73 23.00 20.10
N GLU A 43 4.39 23.31 18.98
CA GLU A 43 5.84 23.32 18.81
C GLU A 43 6.58 22.16 19.52
N PRO A 44 6.18 20.89 19.30
CA PRO A 44 6.83 19.79 19.99
C PRO A 44 8.28 19.67 19.51
N VAL A 45 9.24 19.80 20.44
CA VAL A 45 10.70 19.86 20.19
C VAL A 45 11.18 18.82 19.18
N GLY A 46 10.66 17.59 19.25
CA GLY A 46 11.06 16.51 18.36
C GLY A 46 10.60 16.65 16.91
N PHE A 47 9.64 17.52 16.60
CA PHE A 47 9.00 17.65 15.28
C PHE A 47 9.26 18.99 14.57
N VAL A 48 9.96 19.93 15.22
CA VAL A 48 10.21 21.28 14.67
C VAL A 48 10.99 21.24 13.36
N ASP A 49 11.86 20.23 13.17
CA ASP A 49 12.60 19.96 11.93
C ASP A 49 11.69 19.71 10.71
N LEU A 50 10.49 19.17 10.94
CA LEU A 50 9.49 18.94 9.89
C LEU A 50 8.78 20.24 9.48
N PHE A 51 8.92 21.33 10.23
CA PHE A 51 8.29 22.61 9.92
C PHE A 51 9.20 23.49 9.05
N THR A 52 9.75 22.92 7.98
CA THR A 52 10.53 23.67 6.98
C THR A 52 9.75 23.78 5.68
N LEU A 53 9.82 24.92 4.98
CA LEU A 53 9.07 25.11 3.71
C LEU A 53 9.33 23.98 2.70
N LYS A 54 10.58 23.53 2.60
CA LYS A 54 10.97 22.42 1.72
C LYS A 54 10.27 21.11 2.09
N THR A 55 10.19 20.76 3.38
CA THR A 55 9.54 19.53 3.82
C THR A 55 8.03 19.62 3.70
N ILE A 56 7.43 20.76 4.00
CA ILE A 56 5.99 21.01 3.81
C ILE A 56 5.63 20.81 2.33
N ILE A 57 6.28 21.53 1.41
CA ILE A 57 6.01 21.44 -0.03
C ILE A 57 6.22 20.00 -0.51
N SER A 58 7.34 19.38 -0.14
CA SER A 58 7.62 17.98 -0.51
C SER A 58 6.55 17.02 0.00
N THR A 59 6.02 17.23 1.20
CA THR A 59 5.00 16.36 1.82
C THR A 59 3.64 16.51 1.13
N PHE A 60 3.24 17.74 0.76
CA PHE A 60 2.03 17.98 -0.03
C PHE A 60 2.14 17.42 -1.46
N LEU A 61 3.35 17.34 -2.02
CA LEU A 61 3.68 16.66 -3.28
C LEU A 61 3.84 15.12 -3.15
N LEU A 62 3.50 14.55 -1.99
CA LEU A 62 3.58 13.12 -1.69
C LEU A 62 5.01 12.51 -1.70
N GLY A 63 6.05 13.33 -1.58
CA GLY A 63 7.43 12.89 -1.34
C GLY A 63 7.71 12.75 0.16
N GLY A 64 7.61 13.88 0.87
CA GLY A 64 7.54 13.99 2.33
C GLY A 64 8.60 13.27 3.16
N PHE A 65 8.34 13.17 4.47
CA PHE A 65 9.23 12.56 5.47
C PHE A 65 9.07 11.03 5.60
N GLY A 66 8.77 10.35 4.48
CA GLY A 66 8.84 8.88 4.40
C GLY A 66 7.55 8.09 4.62
N TYR A 67 6.42 8.72 4.94
CA TYR A 67 5.12 8.03 5.05
C TYR A 67 4.26 8.24 3.80
N VAL A 68 4.21 9.46 3.27
CA VAL A 68 3.25 9.83 2.22
C VAL A 68 3.53 9.16 0.86
N TRP A 69 4.73 8.67 0.63
CA TRP A 69 5.12 7.98 -0.62
C TRP A 69 4.20 6.78 -0.97
N ILE A 70 3.62 6.08 0.01
CA ILE A 70 2.72 4.96 -0.28
C ILE A 70 1.42 5.43 -0.98
N ILE A 71 0.97 6.65 -0.68
CA ILE A 71 -0.19 7.26 -1.35
C ILE A 71 0.14 7.55 -2.81
N LYS A 72 1.36 8.01 -3.11
CA LYS A 72 1.86 8.17 -4.48
C LYS A 72 1.82 6.82 -5.21
N VAL A 73 2.27 5.74 -4.58
CA VAL A 73 2.19 4.38 -5.16
C VAL A 73 0.73 3.98 -5.45
N PHE A 74 -0.19 4.16 -4.49
CA PHE A 74 -1.61 3.86 -4.71
C PHE A 74 -2.23 4.69 -5.84
N LEU A 75 -1.81 5.95 -5.98
CA LEU A 75 -2.26 6.82 -7.06
C LEU A 75 -1.75 6.33 -8.41
N ILE A 76 -0.47 5.96 -8.52
CA ILE A 76 0.13 5.38 -9.73
C ILE A 76 -0.65 4.13 -10.14
N ILE A 77 -0.87 3.19 -9.21
CA ILE A 77 -1.61 1.96 -9.49
C ILE A 77 -3.06 2.25 -9.86
N ALA A 78 -3.71 3.22 -9.21
CA ALA A 78 -5.05 3.62 -9.58
C ALA A 78 -5.10 4.14 -11.02
N ILE A 79 -4.18 5.02 -11.43
CA ILE A 79 -4.13 5.55 -12.79
C ILE A 79 -3.82 4.45 -13.82
N CYS A 80 -2.90 3.55 -13.51
CA CYS A 80 -2.52 2.44 -14.40
C CYS A 80 -3.55 1.30 -14.41
N SER A 81 -4.43 1.20 -13.41
CA SER A 81 -5.35 0.07 -13.26
C SER A 81 -6.23 -0.24 -14.48
N PRO A 82 -6.78 0.73 -15.24
CA PRO A 82 -7.57 0.42 -16.43
C PRO A 82 -6.74 -0.31 -17.51
N ILE A 83 -5.46 0.05 -17.63
CA ILE A 83 -4.53 -0.57 -18.58
C ILE A 83 -4.25 -2.02 -18.14
N PHE A 84 -3.91 -2.22 -16.86
CA PHE A 84 -3.68 -3.55 -16.31
C PHE A 84 -4.91 -4.46 -16.46
N VAL A 85 -6.10 -3.95 -16.13
CA VAL A 85 -7.36 -4.69 -16.25
C VAL A 85 -7.63 -5.09 -17.70
N ARG A 86 -7.45 -4.16 -18.66
CA ARG A 86 -7.63 -4.46 -20.09
C ARG A 86 -6.66 -5.57 -20.55
N PHE A 87 -5.44 -5.57 -20.06
CA PHE A 87 -4.42 -6.55 -20.41
C PHE A 87 -4.73 -7.96 -19.88
N ILE A 88 -5.26 -8.07 -18.66
CA ILE A 88 -5.49 -9.37 -17.99
C ILE A 88 -6.91 -9.92 -18.09
N LYS A 89 -7.88 -9.12 -18.57
CA LYS A 89 -9.32 -9.46 -18.55
C LYS A 89 -9.60 -10.90 -19.00
N TYR A 90 -9.04 -11.27 -20.15
CA TYR A 90 -9.28 -12.57 -20.80
C TYR A 90 -8.18 -13.62 -20.55
N LYS A 91 -7.22 -13.33 -19.66
CA LYS A 91 -6.10 -14.24 -19.37
C LYS A 91 -6.45 -15.21 -18.25
N SER A 92 -6.05 -16.47 -18.34
CA SER A 92 -6.20 -17.44 -17.23
C SER A 92 -5.31 -17.07 -16.04
N GLY A 93 -5.56 -17.67 -14.88
CA GLY A 93 -4.70 -17.53 -13.70
C GLY A 93 -3.26 -17.99 -13.95
N TYR A 94 -3.07 -19.00 -14.80
CA TYR A 94 -1.75 -19.45 -15.24
C TYR A 94 -1.01 -18.41 -16.09
N ALA A 95 -1.70 -17.77 -17.04
CA ALA A 95 -1.07 -16.69 -17.81
C ALA A 95 -0.76 -15.49 -16.92
N LEU A 96 -1.65 -15.19 -15.96
CA LEU A 96 -1.48 -14.12 -14.99
C LEU A 96 -0.21 -14.29 -14.15
N THR A 97 0.10 -15.49 -13.64
CA THR A 97 1.33 -15.74 -12.88
C THR A 97 2.59 -15.48 -13.68
N PHE A 98 2.63 -15.93 -14.94
CA PHE A 98 3.81 -15.73 -15.77
C PHE A 98 4.02 -14.25 -16.08
N ILE A 99 2.94 -13.52 -16.38
CA ILE A 99 2.98 -12.07 -16.59
C ILE A 99 3.50 -11.37 -15.32
N THR A 100 2.98 -11.70 -14.15
CA THR A 100 3.34 -11.01 -12.89
C THR A 100 4.76 -11.33 -12.46
N LEU A 101 5.22 -12.58 -12.64
CA LEU A 101 6.62 -12.93 -12.43
C LEU A 101 7.55 -12.21 -13.42
N ALA A 102 7.19 -12.16 -14.70
CA ALA A 102 7.95 -11.43 -15.70
C ALA A 102 8.06 -9.93 -15.36
N MET A 103 6.97 -9.30 -14.90
CA MET A 103 7.00 -7.90 -14.44
C MET A 103 7.95 -7.70 -13.26
N LEU A 104 7.99 -8.64 -12.30
CA LEU A 104 8.91 -8.57 -11.17
C LEU A 104 10.37 -8.79 -11.60
N LEU A 105 10.63 -9.66 -12.57
CA LEU A 105 11.97 -9.82 -13.15
C LEU A 105 12.40 -8.56 -13.92
N VAL A 106 11.51 -7.96 -14.70
CA VAL A 106 11.77 -6.66 -15.35
C VAL A 106 12.06 -5.58 -14.32
N SER A 107 11.36 -5.56 -13.17
CA SER A 107 11.62 -4.59 -12.12
C SER A 107 13.04 -4.68 -11.53
N LEU A 108 13.61 -5.89 -11.46
CA LEU A 108 15.00 -6.10 -11.05
C LEU A 108 15.99 -5.54 -12.09
N LEU A 109 15.71 -5.72 -13.38
CA LEU A 109 16.52 -5.15 -14.46
C LEU A 109 16.47 -3.62 -14.44
N VAL A 110 15.27 -3.03 -14.25
CA VAL A 110 15.10 -1.58 -14.15
C VAL A 110 15.91 -1.00 -12.99
N LEU A 111 15.92 -1.68 -11.83
CA LEU A 111 16.75 -1.24 -10.69
C LEU A 111 18.24 -1.26 -11.04
N ASN A 112 18.76 -2.37 -11.57
CA ASN A 112 20.18 -2.49 -11.90
C ASN A 112 20.62 -1.44 -12.94
N VAL A 113 19.84 -1.28 -14.00
CA VAL A 113 20.11 -0.30 -15.06
C VAL A 113 20.03 1.14 -14.52
N SER A 114 19.11 1.42 -13.60
CA SER A 114 18.96 2.76 -13.03
C SER A 114 20.22 3.21 -12.28
N TYR A 115 20.95 2.30 -11.63
CA TYR A 115 22.19 2.62 -10.91
C TYR A 115 23.36 3.00 -11.84
N GLU A 116 23.33 2.59 -13.10
CA GLU A 116 24.40 2.86 -14.07
C GLU A 116 24.21 4.21 -14.81
N PHE A 117 23.00 4.78 -14.79
CA PHE A 117 22.71 6.02 -15.49
C PHE A 117 23.11 7.27 -14.72
N ASN A 118 23.95 8.10 -15.34
CA ASN A 118 24.35 9.40 -14.78
C ASN A 118 23.25 10.48 -14.91
N ASN A 119 22.19 10.25 -15.69
CA ASN A 119 21.11 11.22 -15.89
C ASN A 119 20.08 11.16 -14.75
N LYS A 120 20.11 12.17 -13.88
CA LYS A 120 19.22 12.30 -12.71
C LYS A 120 17.73 12.27 -13.07
N TYR A 121 17.32 12.85 -14.19
CA TYR A 121 15.90 12.87 -14.57
C TYR A 121 15.38 11.49 -14.98
N LEU A 122 16.19 10.75 -15.75
CA LEU A 122 15.87 9.39 -16.16
C LEU A 122 15.82 8.46 -14.93
N LEU A 123 16.78 8.61 -14.02
CA LEU A 123 16.82 7.88 -12.75
C LEU A 123 15.54 8.09 -11.95
N HIS A 124 15.11 9.34 -11.75
CA HIS A 124 13.86 9.65 -11.05
C HIS A 124 12.66 9.05 -11.79
N PHE A 125 12.54 9.21 -13.10
CA PHE A 125 11.42 8.62 -13.84
C PHE A 125 11.33 7.09 -13.70
N LEU A 126 12.46 6.39 -13.81
CA LEU A 126 12.52 4.93 -13.68
C LEU A 126 12.19 4.47 -12.26
N SER A 127 12.82 5.08 -11.26
CA SER A 127 12.70 4.68 -9.85
C SER A 127 11.40 5.11 -9.18
N ASP A 128 10.86 6.28 -9.52
CA ASP A 128 9.68 6.86 -8.87
C ASP A 128 8.35 6.48 -9.52
N ILE A 129 8.36 6.09 -10.80
CA ILE A 129 7.14 5.84 -11.58
C ILE A 129 7.14 4.41 -12.13
N ILE A 130 8.12 4.05 -12.97
CA ILE A 130 8.13 2.75 -13.67
C ILE A 130 8.28 1.61 -12.66
N PHE A 131 9.22 1.72 -11.74
CA PHE A 131 9.47 0.68 -10.76
C PHE A 131 8.25 0.42 -9.85
N PRO A 132 7.60 1.42 -9.22
CA PRO A 132 6.37 1.18 -8.48
C PRO A 132 5.21 0.65 -9.33
N ALA A 133 5.05 1.17 -10.56
CA ALA A 133 3.99 0.72 -11.47
C ALA A 133 4.15 -0.77 -11.83
N THR A 134 5.37 -1.25 -12.01
CA THR A 134 5.65 -2.66 -12.35
C THR A 134 5.47 -3.58 -11.15
N VAL A 135 6.11 -3.26 -10.02
CA VAL A 135 6.10 -4.12 -8.83
C VAL A 135 4.70 -4.19 -8.20
N TYR A 136 4.10 -3.05 -7.88
CA TYR A 136 2.77 -3.02 -7.27
C TYR A 136 1.66 -3.30 -8.29
N GLY A 137 1.92 -3.06 -9.58
CA GLY A 137 1.03 -3.47 -10.67
C GLY A 137 0.89 -4.99 -10.73
N ALA A 138 1.98 -5.73 -10.58
CA ALA A 138 1.95 -7.19 -10.52
C ALA A 138 1.04 -7.69 -9.39
N VAL A 139 1.18 -7.13 -8.19
CA VAL A 139 0.32 -7.47 -7.03
C VAL A 139 -1.14 -7.09 -7.30
N PHE A 140 -1.37 -5.90 -7.86
CA PHE A 140 -2.72 -5.42 -8.21
C PHE A 140 -3.43 -6.37 -9.18
N MET A 141 -2.75 -6.87 -10.21
CA MET A 141 -3.36 -7.76 -11.20
C MET A 141 -3.80 -9.10 -10.59
N ILE A 142 -3.01 -9.67 -9.68
CA ILE A 142 -3.39 -10.88 -8.92
C ILE A 142 -4.61 -10.59 -8.05
N GLY A 143 -4.57 -9.53 -7.25
CA GLY A 143 -5.69 -9.11 -6.41
C GLY A 143 -6.96 -8.83 -7.21
N TYR A 144 -6.82 -8.23 -8.40
CA TYR A 144 -7.93 -7.94 -9.29
C TYR A 144 -8.61 -9.22 -9.80
N LYS A 145 -7.89 -10.27 -10.19
CA LYS A 145 -8.54 -11.50 -10.68
C LYS A 145 -8.92 -12.48 -9.57
N MET A 146 -8.43 -12.30 -8.35
CA MET A 146 -8.50 -13.29 -7.26
C MET A 146 -9.86 -13.98 -7.07
N LEU A 147 -10.96 -13.20 -7.10
CA LEU A 147 -12.31 -13.74 -6.88
C LEU A 147 -12.85 -14.57 -8.06
N GLY A 148 -12.35 -14.34 -9.27
CA GLY A 148 -12.73 -15.08 -10.47
C GLY A 148 -11.82 -16.26 -10.79
N LEU A 149 -10.81 -16.53 -9.97
CA LEU A 149 -9.89 -17.65 -10.18
C LEU A 149 -10.44 -18.95 -9.61
N THR A 150 -10.23 -20.02 -10.35
CA THR A 150 -10.48 -21.39 -9.87
C THR A 150 -9.52 -21.76 -8.75
N THR A 151 -9.89 -22.74 -7.92
CA THR A 151 -9.02 -23.24 -6.84
C THR A 151 -7.68 -23.77 -7.37
N LYS A 152 -7.68 -24.40 -8.56
CA LYS A 152 -6.46 -24.89 -9.22
C LYS A 152 -5.52 -23.74 -9.61
N GLU A 153 -6.07 -22.64 -10.14
CA GLU A 153 -5.29 -21.44 -10.48
C GLU A 153 -4.76 -20.74 -9.23
N LYS A 154 -5.57 -20.61 -8.17
CA LYS A 154 -5.11 -20.07 -6.87
C LYS A 154 -3.93 -20.86 -6.32
N LEU A 155 -4.03 -22.20 -6.31
CA LEU A 155 -2.94 -23.08 -5.87
C LEU A 155 -1.71 -22.94 -6.77
N PHE A 156 -1.89 -22.85 -8.09
CA PHE A 156 -0.76 -22.65 -9.01
C PHE A 156 -0.02 -21.34 -8.74
N ILE A 157 -0.75 -20.23 -8.54
CA ILE A 157 -0.16 -18.95 -8.12
C ILE A 157 0.62 -19.14 -6.83
N PHE A 158 -0.01 -19.71 -5.80
CA PHE A 158 0.63 -19.93 -4.51
C PHE A 158 1.96 -20.71 -4.64
N PHE A 159 1.94 -21.86 -5.30
CA PHE A 159 3.14 -22.69 -5.47
C PHE A 159 4.20 -22.02 -6.35
N SER A 160 3.82 -21.28 -7.39
CA SER A 160 4.79 -20.53 -8.21
C SER A 160 5.54 -19.47 -7.39
N TYR A 161 4.84 -18.74 -6.52
CA TYR A 161 5.47 -17.76 -5.64
C TYR A 161 6.21 -18.40 -4.48
N LEU A 162 5.77 -19.56 -3.99
CA LEU A 162 6.52 -20.36 -3.02
C LEU A 162 7.87 -20.80 -3.58
N ILE A 163 7.89 -21.31 -4.82
CA ILE A 163 9.12 -21.68 -5.52
C ILE A 163 10.01 -20.45 -5.75
N ALA A 164 9.45 -19.33 -6.22
CA ALA A 164 10.21 -18.09 -6.40
C ALA A 164 10.82 -17.61 -5.08
N PHE A 165 10.07 -17.67 -3.97
CA PHE A 165 10.53 -17.30 -2.64
C PHE A 165 11.67 -18.22 -2.17
N THR A 166 11.53 -19.54 -2.29
CA THR A 166 12.57 -20.49 -1.86
C THR A 166 13.84 -20.35 -2.68
N LEU A 167 13.73 -20.15 -3.99
CA LEU A 167 14.88 -19.86 -4.86
C LEU A 167 15.61 -18.58 -4.42
N CYS A 168 14.88 -17.52 -4.08
CA CYS A 168 15.48 -16.30 -3.53
C CYS A 168 16.17 -16.55 -2.18
N VAL A 169 15.56 -17.32 -1.25
CA VAL A 169 16.22 -17.67 0.04
C VAL A 169 17.55 -18.37 -0.22
N ILE A 170 17.56 -19.38 -1.09
CA ILE A 170 18.75 -20.15 -1.42
C ILE A 170 19.81 -19.24 -2.04
N PHE A 171 19.45 -18.43 -3.03
CA PHE A 171 20.37 -17.50 -3.68
C PHE A 171 21.02 -16.52 -2.69
N TYR A 172 20.22 -15.88 -1.83
CA TYR A 172 20.76 -14.93 -0.86
C TYR A 172 21.57 -15.59 0.25
N TYR A 173 21.23 -16.82 0.63
CA TYR A 173 22.04 -17.60 1.56
C TYR A 173 23.43 -17.89 1.00
N TYR A 174 23.53 -18.31 -0.28
CA TYR A 174 24.82 -18.52 -0.94
C TYR A 174 25.64 -17.23 -1.09
N MET A 175 24.99 -16.10 -1.37
CA MET A 175 25.68 -14.82 -1.57
C MET A 175 26.13 -14.14 -0.27
N MET A 176 25.33 -14.19 0.78
CA MET A 176 25.60 -13.45 2.03
C MET A 176 26.10 -14.34 3.17
N GLY A 177 26.09 -15.66 3.02
CA GLY A 177 26.44 -16.61 4.08
C GLY A 177 25.49 -16.60 5.29
N ARG A 178 24.34 -15.91 5.20
CA ARG A 178 23.36 -15.77 6.29
C ARG A 178 21.93 -15.73 5.78
N LEU A 179 21.01 -16.27 6.58
CA LEU A 179 19.57 -16.16 6.32
C LEU A 179 19.10 -14.74 6.67
N SER A 180 18.80 -13.95 5.64
CA SER A 180 18.25 -12.60 5.80
C SER A 180 16.73 -12.64 5.69
N GLY A 181 16.04 -12.05 6.68
CA GLY A 181 14.58 -11.98 6.66
C GLY A 181 14.03 -11.09 5.53
N PRO A 182 12.76 -11.26 5.11
CA PRO A 182 12.15 -10.47 4.04
C PRO A 182 12.19 -8.95 4.26
N GLN A 183 12.27 -8.51 5.52
CA GLN A 183 12.27 -7.09 5.89
C GLN A 183 13.42 -6.30 5.24
N TYR A 184 14.59 -6.92 5.04
CA TYR A 184 15.74 -6.27 4.39
C TYR A 184 15.49 -5.94 2.92
N PHE A 185 14.52 -6.60 2.29
CA PHE A 185 14.22 -6.48 0.87
C PHE A 185 12.91 -5.71 0.59
N LYS A 186 12.43 -4.97 1.59
CA LYS A 186 11.21 -4.17 1.51
C LYS A 186 11.39 -2.88 0.73
N TYR A 187 12.60 -2.29 0.75
CA TYR A 187 12.88 -0.97 0.17
C TYR A 187 14.18 -1.00 -0.65
N PRO A 188 14.11 -1.01 -2.00
CA PRO A 188 12.90 -1.17 -2.82
C PRO A 188 12.31 -2.60 -2.71
N PRO A 189 10.98 -2.81 -2.88
CA PRO A 189 10.38 -4.13 -2.75
C PRO A 189 10.86 -5.05 -3.87
N SER A 190 11.62 -6.08 -3.51
CA SER A 190 12.14 -7.05 -4.47
C SER A 190 11.15 -8.20 -4.73
N LEU A 191 11.46 -9.04 -5.72
CA LEU A 191 10.75 -10.31 -5.94
C LEU A 191 10.66 -11.14 -4.65
N PHE A 192 11.71 -11.15 -3.82
CA PHE A 192 11.74 -11.87 -2.56
C PHE A 192 10.65 -11.38 -1.59
N TYR A 193 10.55 -10.06 -1.43
CA TYR A 193 9.54 -9.46 -0.54
C TYR A 193 8.11 -9.65 -1.07
N ILE A 194 7.91 -9.51 -2.39
CA ILE A 194 6.59 -9.69 -3.01
C ILE A 194 6.15 -11.16 -2.96
N ALA A 195 7.05 -12.11 -3.25
CA ALA A 195 6.74 -13.53 -3.18
C ALA A 195 6.33 -13.93 -1.75
N TYR A 196 7.10 -13.52 -0.75
CA TYR A 196 6.74 -13.68 0.67
C TYR A 196 5.36 -13.09 0.98
N SER A 197 5.12 -11.85 0.55
CA SER A 197 3.86 -11.13 0.83
C SER A 197 2.65 -11.82 0.20
N LEU A 198 2.78 -12.34 -1.02
CA LEU A 198 1.72 -13.08 -1.69
C LEU A 198 1.44 -14.40 -0.98
N ILE A 199 2.46 -15.18 -0.63
CA ILE A 199 2.32 -16.42 0.14
C ILE A 199 1.54 -16.16 1.44
N ALA A 200 1.97 -15.14 2.21
CA ALA A 200 1.31 -14.75 3.45
C ALA A 200 -0.16 -14.35 3.19
N THR A 201 -0.43 -13.60 2.13
CA THR A 201 -1.79 -13.18 1.75
C THR A 201 -2.68 -14.39 1.40
N PHE A 202 -2.16 -15.37 0.67
CA PHE A 202 -2.91 -16.60 0.35
C PHE A 202 -3.19 -17.45 1.60
N ILE A 203 -2.24 -17.55 2.53
CA ILE A 203 -2.44 -18.25 3.81
C ILE A 203 -3.53 -17.57 4.64
N VAL A 204 -3.47 -16.25 4.75
CA VAL A 204 -4.50 -15.46 5.43
C VAL A 204 -5.85 -15.65 4.75
N MET A 205 -5.92 -15.51 3.42
CA MET A 205 -7.16 -15.72 2.67
C MET A 205 -7.76 -17.11 2.91
N TRP A 206 -6.93 -18.16 2.88
CA TRP A 206 -7.36 -19.53 3.17
C TRP A 206 -7.90 -19.67 4.60
N PHE A 207 -7.24 -19.08 5.59
CA PHE A 207 -7.71 -19.05 6.97
C PHE A 207 -9.10 -18.39 7.09
N PHE A 208 -9.27 -17.21 6.48
CA PHE A 208 -10.54 -16.50 6.49
C PHE A 208 -11.65 -17.26 5.73
N GLU A 209 -11.34 -17.87 4.58
CA GLU A 209 -12.27 -18.71 3.81
C GLU A 209 -12.76 -19.93 4.62
N ARG A 210 -11.90 -20.49 5.48
CA ARG A 210 -12.20 -21.69 6.27
C ARG A 210 -12.97 -21.40 7.57
N PHE A 211 -12.60 -20.34 8.28
CA PHE A 211 -13.04 -20.12 9.66
C PHE A 211 -14.08 -19.00 9.83
N LEU A 212 -14.24 -18.10 8.86
CA LEU A 212 -15.19 -16.98 8.97
C LEU A 212 -16.40 -17.17 8.05
N PRO A 213 -17.63 -17.21 8.59
CA PRO A 213 -18.82 -17.29 7.77
C PRO A 213 -18.99 -16.00 6.96
N PHE A 214 -18.82 -16.08 5.64
CA PHE A 214 -18.94 -14.96 4.69
C PHE A 214 -20.22 -14.14 4.81
N LYS A 215 -21.28 -14.68 5.43
CA LYS A 215 -22.59 -14.02 5.51
C LYS A 215 -22.63 -12.78 6.41
N LYS A 216 -21.76 -12.69 7.45
CA LYS A 216 -21.66 -11.49 8.30
C LYS A 216 -20.23 -11.32 8.82
N LEU A 217 -19.52 -10.34 8.27
CA LEU A 217 -18.23 -9.93 8.81
C LEU A 217 -18.42 -9.30 10.20
N PRO A 218 -17.53 -9.59 11.18
CA PRO A 218 -17.53 -8.88 12.45
C PRO A 218 -17.39 -7.37 12.23
N PHE A 219 -18.12 -6.59 13.03
CA PHE A 219 -18.15 -5.12 12.93
C PHE A 219 -16.74 -4.50 12.88
N ILE A 220 -15.82 -4.99 13.71
CA ILE A 220 -14.45 -4.46 13.78
C ILE A 220 -13.72 -4.66 12.44
N ILE A 221 -13.88 -5.83 11.80
CA ILE A 221 -13.22 -6.14 10.54
C ILE A 221 -13.80 -5.27 9.42
N ASP A 222 -15.13 -5.14 9.38
CA ASP A 222 -15.80 -4.27 8.40
C ASP A 222 -15.40 -2.80 8.58
N PHE A 223 -15.36 -2.32 9.83
CA PHE A 223 -14.95 -0.96 10.17
C PHE A 223 -13.50 -0.67 9.75
N VAL A 224 -12.56 -1.54 10.16
CA VAL A 224 -11.13 -1.36 9.83
C VAL A 224 -10.93 -1.41 8.32
N SER A 225 -11.57 -2.36 7.62
CA SER A 225 -11.43 -2.50 6.17
C SER A 225 -11.98 -1.28 5.40
N SER A 226 -13.04 -0.65 5.90
CA SER A 226 -13.66 0.52 5.28
C SER A 226 -12.89 1.82 5.53
N ASN A 227 -12.17 1.92 6.66
CA ASN A 227 -11.48 3.14 7.10
C ASN A 227 -9.95 3.05 7.08
N THR A 228 -9.38 2.10 6.33
CA THR A 228 -7.92 1.84 6.29
C THR A 228 -7.07 3.07 6.01
N ILE A 229 -7.50 3.97 5.12
CA ILE A 229 -6.76 5.21 4.80
C ILE A 229 -6.66 6.12 6.04
N TRP A 230 -7.76 6.32 6.77
CA TRP A 230 -7.74 7.18 7.96
C TRP A 230 -6.97 6.56 9.11
N ILE A 231 -7.08 5.25 9.31
CA ILE A 231 -6.24 4.52 10.28
C ILE A 231 -4.76 4.70 9.92
N TYR A 232 -4.43 4.58 8.63
CA TYR A 232 -3.09 4.86 8.12
C TYR A 232 -2.68 6.34 8.25
N LEU A 233 -3.58 7.31 8.28
CA LEU A 233 -3.16 8.70 8.53
C LEU A 233 -2.88 8.92 10.01
N TRP A 234 -3.77 8.44 10.89
CA TRP A 234 -3.64 8.61 12.33
C TRP A 234 -2.52 7.78 12.97
N HIS A 235 -2.02 6.72 12.33
CA HIS A 235 -0.84 6.02 12.85
C HIS A 235 0.46 6.84 12.66
N ILE A 236 0.52 7.79 11.72
CA ILE A 236 1.77 8.52 11.39
C ILE A 236 2.30 9.31 12.59
N PRO A 237 1.50 10.16 13.28
CA PRO A 237 2.00 10.92 14.42
C PRO A 237 2.48 10.03 15.57
N LEU A 238 1.83 8.88 15.77
CA LEU A 238 2.17 7.93 16.84
C LEU A 238 3.50 7.21 16.56
N VAL A 239 3.69 6.69 15.35
CA VAL A 239 4.94 6.03 14.96
C VAL A 239 6.09 7.03 14.95
N GLU A 240 5.83 8.24 14.44
CA GLU A 240 6.82 9.29 14.38
C GLU A 240 7.22 9.79 15.78
N TYR A 241 6.27 9.85 16.71
CA TYR A 241 6.54 10.10 18.13
C TYR A 241 7.46 9.02 18.73
N PHE A 242 7.13 7.73 18.55
CA PHE A 242 7.99 6.65 19.06
C PHE A 242 9.39 6.65 18.46
N ARG A 243 9.53 7.03 17.19
CA ARG A 243 10.81 7.11 16.49
C ARG A 243 11.66 8.29 16.99
N ARG A 244 11.05 9.46 17.17
CA ARG A 244 11.76 10.71 17.49
C ARG A 244 12.16 10.82 18.95
N TYR A 245 11.33 10.30 19.86
CA TYR A 245 11.60 10.31 21.29
C TYR A 245 12.27 9.03 21.80
N ASP A 246 12.66 8.14 20.89
CA ASP A 246 13.27 6.82 21.16
C ASP A 246 12.70 6.12 22.41
N VAL A 247 11.37 6.04 22.45
CA VAL A 247 10.65 5.56 23.64
C VAL A 247 11.10 4.11 23.94
N PRO A 248 11.59 3.77 25.15
CA PRO A 248 12.19 2.47 25.46
C PRO A 248 11.13 1.38 25.71
N LEU A 249 10.18 1.23 24.78
CA LEU A 249 9.16 0.19 24.78
C LEU A 249 9.51 -0.91 23.78
N ASN A 250 9.13 -2.14 24.09
CA ASN A 250 9.22 -3.27 23.16
C ASN A 250 8.47 -2.95 21.86
N PHE A 251 9.05 -3.32 20.72
CA PHE A 251 8.45 -3.16 19.40
C PHE A 251 7.01 -3.70 19.32
N VAL A 252 6.72 -4.85 19.94
CA VAL A 252 5.38 -5.45 19.92
C VAL A 252 4.36 -4.53 20.60
N LEU A 253 4.73 -3.93 21.73
CA LEU A 253 3.88 -2.96 22.42
C LEU A 253 3.72 -1.68 21.61
N LYS A 254 4.81 -1.13 21.06
CA LYS A 254 4.74 0.04 20.15
C LYS A 254 3.79 -0.21 18.99
N TYR A 255 3.84 -1.39 18.38
CA TYR A 255 2.98 -1.80 17.28
C TYR A 255 1.50 -1.83 17.70
N PHE A 256 1.18 -2.52 18.81
CA PHE A 256 -0.19 -2.56 19.30
C PHE A 256 -0.72 -1.18 19.65
N ILE A 257 0.05 -0.34 20.34
CA ILE A 257 -0.36 1.03 20.69
C ILE A 257 -0.63 1.83 19.41
N ALA A 258 0.29 1.81 18.44
CA ALA A 258 0.12 2.55 17.19
C ALA A 258 -1.15 2.12 16.42
N VAL A 259 -1.45 0.81 16.37
CA VAL A 259 -2.65 0.29 15.70
C VAL A 259 -3.92 0.59 16.48
N PHE A 260 -3.98 0.28 17.78
CA PHE A 260 -5.19 0.48 18.57
C PHE A 260 -5.55 1.96 18.71
N CYS A 261 -4.57 2.83 19.00
CA CYS A 261 -4.83 4.26 19.10
C CYS A 261 -5.30 4.84 17.77
N SER A 262 -4.69 4.46 16.63
CA SER A 262 -5.14 4.95 15.32
C SER A 262 -6.55 4.47 14.95
N VAL A 263 -6.92 3.24 15.30
CA VAL A 263 -8.29 2.72 15.13
C VAL A 263 -9.28 3.47 16.01
N ILE A 264 -8.96 3.71 17.29
CA ILE A 264 -9.81 4.45 18.23
C ILE A 264 -10.03 5.89 17.77
N VAL A 265 -8.96 6.59 17.39
CA VAL A 265 -9.07 7.96 16.86
C VAL A 265 -9.94 8.00 15.60
N THR A 266 -9.78 7.01 14.71
CA THR A 266 -10.61 6.90 13.51
C THR A 266 -12.08 6.61 13.85
N LEU A 267 -12.36 5.77 14.85
CA LEU A 267 -13.72 5.51 15.34
C LEU A 267 -14.38 6.80 15.85
N ILE A 268 -13.67 7.57 16.68
CA ILE A 268 -14.14 8.85 17.22
C ILE A 268 -14.39 9.83 16.06
N GLN A 269 -13.45 9.96 15.12
CA GLN A 269 -13.59 10.81 13.95
C GLN A 269 -14.85 10.46 13.15
N VAL A 270 -15.04 9.19 12.79
CA VAL A 270 -16.19 8.74 11.98
C VAL A 270 -17.49 8.98 12.74
N TYR A 271 -17.52 8.74 14.05
CA TYR A 271 -18.69 9.00 14.89
C TYR A 271 -19.06 10.49 14.91
N LEU A 272 -18.08 11.38 15.15
CA LEU A 272 -18.31 12.83 15.17
C LEU A 272 -18.83 13.34 13.82
N ILE A 273 -18.26 12.87 12.72
CA ILE A 273 -18.65 13.32 11.38
C ILE A 273 -20.05 12.84 11.02
N ARG A 274 -20.40 11.59 11.35
CA ARG A 274 -21.77 11.08 11.14
C ARG A 274 -22.81 11.90 11.91
N LYS A 275 -22.47 12.38 13.11
CA LYS A 275 -23.35 13.24 13.92
C LYS A 275 -23.65 14.58 13.23
N THR A 276 -22.73 15.14 12.44
CA THR A 276 -22.96 16.41 11.72
C THR A 276 -23.99 16.32 10.59
N LYS A 277 -24.41 15.10 10.18
CA LYS A 277 -25.31 14.82 9.05
C LYS A 277 -24.89 15.43 7.70
N ASN A 278 -23.68 15.99 7.58
CA ASN A 278 -23.23 16.60 6.35
C ASN A 278 -22.80 15.53 5.33
N VAL A 279 -23.50 15.51 4.19
CA VAL A 279 -23.32 14.50 3.14
C VAL A 279 -21.91 14.56 2.51
N THR A 280 -21.31 15.75 2.38
CA THR A 280 -19.98 15.89 1.77
C THR A 280 -18.88 15.41 2.72
N LEU A 281 -18.97 15.78 4.01
CA LEU A 281 -18.04 15.31 5.04
C LEU A 281 -18.16 13.79 5.24
N ASN A 282 -19.38 13.23 5.27
CA ASN A 282 -19.55 11.78 5.36
C ASN A 282 -18.88 11.05 4.20
N LYS A 283 -19.01 11.54 2.95
CA LYS A 283 -18.34 10.93 1.79
C LYS A 283 -16.81 11.02 1.83
N LEU A 284 -16.26 12.08 2.42
CA LEU A 284 -14.80 12.27 2.51
C LEU A 284 -14.17 11.46 3.64
N PHE A 285 -14.87 11.31 4.77
CA PHE A 285 -14.29 10.79 6.01
C PHE A 285 -14.77 9.41 6.44
N SER A 286 -15.86 8.88 5.84
CA SER A 286 -16.42 7.57 6.25
C SER A 286 -16.45 6.50 5.14
N GLY A 287 -15.85 6.79 3.98
CA GLY A 287 -15.67 5.82 2.88
C GLY A 287 -16.82 5.78 1.87
#